data_AF-A0A8J6RZY7-F1
#
_entry.id   AF-A0A8J6RZY7-F1
#
_cell.length_a   1.000
_cell.length_b   1.000
_cell.length_c   1.000
_cell.angle_alpha   90.00
_cell.angle_beta   90.00
_cell.angle_gamma   90.00
#
_symmetry.space_group_name_H-M   'P 1'
#
loop_
_entity.id
_entity.type
_entity.pdbx_description
1 polymer ?
#
loop_
_entity_poly.entity_id
_entity_poly.type
_entity_poly.pdbx_seq_one_letter_code
_entity_poly.pdbx_strand_id
1 'polypeptide(L)'
;MQLHPTSDLAATLLRRRSRLAELIDFPVILWSGRSSSRNYPANTFPFRASSHFLYFAGLPLENAAIRLEAGKLELFMDDASPDSALWHGEVPKREEIAKAIGADGVFAIAQLKSRSTGAATISVQDAATQQAQSHLLNRALAPAKSSQGIDLELARAIIKLRLNHDAGAISELREAAAVTVEAHKAGMMATPKAKIEAGVRAAMEAAIISHNMTCAYRSIVTVHGEVLHNEQYHHSLQPGDLLLADVGAETSMGWAADVTRTWPVSGKFSSTQKDIYNVVLAAHDACIAKIRPGVEYLDIHLLAATLIAQGLVDLGILRGKAEDLVEMDAHALFFPHGIGHLVGLDVHDMEDLGDLAGYEEQRVRSDRFGLGYLRLNRPLSAGMLVTIEPGFYQVPAILNNIEMRSKYQDVVDWDRLSQFADVRGIRIEDDVLVTESGSEVLTAALPTNVDTIEELVKQESRSGAERRQQINVISNNSIPAFIKRCRSVFEEVRPQLIKDYAGWFVAIESDSGEYFLDEDHKLAKQKALAKYPDGMICTLQLVEGV
;
A
#
# COMPACT_ATOMS: atom_id res chain seq x y z
N MET A 1 21.87 -1.06 7.77
CA MET A 1 21.36 -0.39 6.55
C MET A 1 22.30 -0.73 5.40
N GLN A 2 21.91 -1.60 4.46
CA GLN A 2 22.67 -1.76 3.22
C GLN A 2 22.22 -0.65 2.26
N LEU A 3 23.18 0.15 1.77
CA LEU A 3 22.88 1.13 0.73
C LEU A 3 22.72 0.38 -0.59
N HIS A 4 21.51 0.40 -1.15
CA HIS A 4 21.24 -0.02 -2.53
C HIS A 4 20.76 1.20 -3.34
N PRO A 5 21.54 2.29 -3.48
CA PRO A 5 21.08 3.44 -4.23
C PRO A 5 21.10 3.06 -5.71
N THR A 6 19.94 3.05 -6.35
CA THR A 6 19.89 3.09 -7.82
C THR A 6 20.44 4.45 -8.25
N SER A 7 21.12 4.53 -9.39
CA SER A 7 21.62 5.81 -9.94
C SER A 7 20.50 6.85 -10.16
N ASP A 8 19.23 6.45 -10.04
CA ASP A 8 18.04 7.28 -10.18
C ASP A 8 17.61 7.98 -8.88
N LEU A 9 17.99 7.48 -7.69
CA LEU A 9 17.55 8.08 -6.42
C LEU A 9 18.11 9.51 -6.25
N ALA A 10 19.44 9.67 -6.29
CA ALA A 10 20.07 10.98 -6.10
C ALA A 10 19.59 12.03 -7.13
N ALA A 11 19.34 11.59 -8.37
CA ALA A 11 18.80 12.44 -9.43
C ALA A 11 17.34 12.86 -9.14
N THR A 12 16.50 11.94 -8.66
CA THR A 12 15.14 12.21 -8.22
C THR A 12 15.12 13.22 -7.07
N LEU A 13 15.92 12.99 -6.04
CA LEU A 13 16.03 13.89 -4.89
C LEU A 13 16.53 15.28 -5.31
N LEU A 14 17.44 15.38 -6.29
CA LEU A 14 17.91 16.65 -6.85
C LEU A 14 16.79 17.42 -7.54
N ARG A 15 15.95 16.74 -8.33
CA ARG A 15 14.79 17.38 -8.96
C ARG A 15 13.82 17.91 -7.91
N ARG A 16 13.51 17.13 -6.86
CA ARG A 16 12.60 17.56 -5.78
C ARG A 16 13.07 18.83 -5.09
N ARG A 17 14.34 18.89 -4.67
CA ARG A 17 14.90 20.09 -4.01
C ARG A 17 15.08 21.27 -4.96
N SER A 18 15.35 21.04 -6.25
CA SER A 18 15.39 22.12 -7.24
C SER A 18 14.02 22.77 -7.41
N ARG A 19 12.96 21.96 -7.53
CA ARG A 19 11.58 22.46 -7.61
C ARG A 19 11.15 23.16 -6.32
N LEU A 20 11.59 22.69 -5.14
CA LEU A 20 11.35 23.41 -3.88
C LEU A 20 11.96 24.81 -3.93
N ALA A 21 13.20 24.95 -4.42
CA ALA A 21 13.88 26.24 -4.53
C ALA A 21 13.26 27.21 -5.55
N GLU A 22 12.41 26.73 -6.45
CA GLU A 22 11.60 27.59 -7.33
C GLU A 22 10.36 28.14 -6.61
N LEU A 23 9.94 27.53 -5.49
CA LEU A 23 8.73 27.88 -4.75
C LEU A 23 8.99 28.74 -3.51
N ILE A 24 10.20 28.66 -2.94
CA ILE A 24 10.59 29.37 -1.72
C ILE A 24 12.01 29.91 -1.83
N ASP A 25 12.32 31.00 -1.12
CA ASP A 25 13.62 31.69 -1.13
C ASP A 25 14.32 31.73 0.24
N PHE A 26 13.81 30.98 1.21
CA PHE A 26 14.36 30.86 2.56
C PHE A 26 14.91 29.45 2.85
N PRO A 27 15.83 29.29 3.82
CA PRO A 27 16.33 27.98 4.20
C PRO A 27 15.26 27.13 4.89
N VAL A 28 15.36 25.82 4.73
CA VAL A 28 14.47 24.83 5.35
C VAL A 28 15.30 23.84 6.13
N ILE A 29 14.82 23.43 7.31
CA ILE A 29 15.37 22.27 8.01
C ILE A 29 14.25 21.27 8.26
N LEU A 30 14.46 20.02 7.87
CA LEU A 30 13.56 18.90 8.13
C LEU A 30 14.28 17.84 8.94
N TRP A 31 13.62 17.31 9.97
CA TRP A 31 14.16 16.27 10.84
C TRP A 31 13.53 14.93 10.50
N SER A 32 14.32 13.86 10.56
CA SER A 32 13.81 12.51 10.35
C SER A 32 13.04 11.97 11.55
N GLY A 33 13.37 12.42 12.76
CA GLY A 33 12.83 11.89 14.01
C GLY A 33 13.72 10.80 14.61
N ARG A 34 13.18 10.12 15.63
CA ARG A 34 13.83 9.01 16.35
C ARG A 34 12.81 7.95 16.72
N SER A 35 13.29 6.74 17.00
CA SER A 35 12.45 5.69 17.57
C SER A 35 11.94 6.09 18.96
N SER A 36 10.68 5.76 19.23
CA SER A 36 10.07 5.95 20.55
C SER A 36 10.16 4.66 21.36
N SER A 37 10.43 4.77 22.66
CA SER A 37 10.42 3.62 23.57
C SER A 37 9.01 3.06 23.74
N ARG A 38 8.87 1.73 23.68
CA ARG A 38 7.61 1.03 23.92
C ARG A 38 7.25 0.97 25.40
N ASN A 39 8.23 0.66 26.25
CA ASN A 39 8.04 0.60 27.71
C ASN A 39 9.29 0.97 28.51
N TYR A 40 10.50 0.81 27.94
CA TYR A 40 11.77 1.27 28.54
C TYR A 40 12.76 1.65 27.42
N PRO A 41 13.85 2.41 27.71
CA PRO A 41 14.68 3.05 26.69
C PRO A 41 15.21 2.14 25.58
N ALA A 42 15.65 0.93 25.90
CA ALA A 42 16.24 0.00 24.94
C ALA A 42 15.22 -0.86 24.16
N ASN A 43 13.92 -0.81 24.51
CA ASN A 43 12.87 -1.51 23.78
C ASN A 43 12.00 -0.50 23.05
N THR A 44 12.31 -0.27 21.78
CA THR A 44 11.69 0.75 20.94
C THR A 44 10.66 0.17 19.99
N PHE A 45 9.73 1.02 19.55
CA PHE A 45 8.94 0.74 18.36
C PHE A 45 9.84 0.80 17.12
N PRO A 46 9.50 0.08 16.03
CA PRO A 46 10.19 0.24 14.75
C PRO A 46 10.25 1.71 14.35
N PHE A 47 11.43 2.16 13.93
CA PHE A 47 11.63 3.54 13.48
C PHE A 47 11.04 3.74 12.08
N ARG A 48 10.28 4.82 11.91
CA ARG A 48 9.80 5.32 10.62
C ARG A 48 10.06 6.82 10.57
N ALA A 49 10.81 7.26 9.56
CA ALA A 49 11.21 8.66 9.45
C ALA A 49 10.03 9.56 9.05
N SER A 50 10.12 10.85 9.38
CA SER A 50 9.15 11.85 8.91
C SER A 50 9.02 11.81 7.38
N SER A 51 7.79 11.82 6.89
CA SER A 51 7.44 11.76 5.46
C SER A 51 8.05 12.92 4.69
N HIS A 52 8.02 14.13 5.26
CA HIS A 52 8.63 15.32 4.65
C HIS A 52 10.15 15.19 4.55
N PHE A 53 10.80 14.56 5.53
CA PHE A 53 12.23 14.24 5.47
C PHE A 53 12.50 13.18 4.39
N LEU A 54 11.74 12.08 4.38
CA LEU A 54 11.87 10.99 3.41
C LEU A 54 11.72 11.50 1.98
N TYR A 55 10.82 12.43 1.72
CA TYR A 55 10.62 13.00 0.39
C TYR A 55 11.90 13.62 -0.20
N PHE A 56 12.73 14.28 0.62
CA PHE A 56 13.94 14.97 0.16
C PHE A 56 15.24 14.22 0.45
N ALA A 57 15.28 13.32 1.43
CA ALA A 57 16.45 12.50 1.76
C ALA A 57 16.42 11.10 1.14
N GLY A 58 15.22 10.55 0.86
CA GLY A 58 15.03 9.23 0.26
C GLY A 58 15.39 8.03 1.13
N LEU A 59 16.00 8.24 2.31
CA LEU A 59 16.42 7.16 3.22
C LEU A 59 15.84 7.38 4.63
N PRO A 60 15.40 6.32 5.33
CA PRO A 60 14.86 6.41 6.68
C PRO A 60 15.99 6.52 7.73
N LEU A 61 16.74 7.62 7.70
CA LEU A 61 17.87 7.85 8.59
C LEU A 61 17.38 8.22 10.00
N GLU A 62 17.75 7.48 11.04
CA GLU A 62 17.38 7.82 12.41
C GLU A 62 18.23 8.97 12.97
N ASN A 63 17.61 9.88 13.72
CA ASN A 63 18.26 11.01 14.38
C ASN A 63 19.10 11.90 13.43
N ALA A 64 18.53 12.19 12.26
CA ALA A 64 19.14 13.01 11.23
C ALA A 64 18.32 14.27 10.96
N ALA A 65 18.96 15.26 10.37
CA ALA A 65 18.30 16.42 9.79
C ALA A 65 18.92 16.77 8.43
N ILE A 66 18.10 17.33 7.55
CA ILE A 66 18.57 17.92 6.30
C ILE A 66 18.29 19.42 6.32
N ARG A 67 19.24 20.21 5.79
CA ARG A 67 19.02 21.61 5.47
C ARG A 67 18.93 21.76 3.95
N LEU A 68 17.88 22.40 3.48
CA LEU A 68 17.63 22.68 2.07
C LEU A 68 17.67 24.19 1.84
N GLU A 69 18.42 24.62 0.83
CA GLU A 69 18.48 26.03 0.43
C GLU A 69 18.97 26.14 -1.01
N ALA A 70 18.25 26.89 -1.85
CA ALA A 70 18.62 27.13 -3.25
C ALA A 70 18.97 25.83 -4.03
N GLY A 71 18.21 24.75 -3.80
CA GLY A 71 18.39 23.45 -4.45
C GLY A 71 19.52 22.59 -3.90
N LYS A 72 20.23 23.06 -2.87
CA LYS A 72 21.29 22.31 -2.20
C LYS A 72 20.77 21.57 -0.99
N LEU A 73 21.39 20.42 -0.68
CA LEU A 73 21.10 19.60 0.49
C LEU A 73 22.34 19.46 1.36
N GLU A 74 22.24 19.84 2.64
CA GLU A 74 23.24 19.53 3.65
C GLU A 74 22.68 18.49 4.62
N LEU A 75 23.39 17.38 4.82
CA LEU A 75 23.02 16.31 5.76
C LEU A 75 23.69 16.55 7.12
N PHE A 76 22.91 16.44 8.19
CA PHE A 76 23.37 16.54 9.57
C PHE A 76 23.06 15.23 10.30
N MET A 77 24.10 14.48 10.66
CA MET A 77 24.01 13.27 11.47
C MET A 77 25.37 12.91 12.06
N ASP A 78 25.36 12.19 13.17
CA ASP A 78 26.58 11.66 13.78
C ASP A 78 26.89 10.27 13.22
N ASP A 79 28.18 9.95 13.11
CA ASP A 79 28.59 8.57 12.83
C ASP A 79 28.27 7.69 14.03
N ALA A 80 27.84 6.46 13.77
CA ALA A 80 27.69 5.47 14.82
C ALA A 80 29.02 5.28 15.58
N SER A 81 28.93 5.18 16.91
CA SER A 81 30.10 4.88 17.75
C SER A 81 30.70 3.52 17.39
N PRO A 82 32.00 3.28 17.60
CA PRO A 82 32.61 1.98 17.33
C PRO A 82 31.89 0.81 18.02
N ASP A 83 31.44 1.02 19.27
CA ASP A 83 30.71 0.00 20.04
C ASP A 83 29.34 -0.32 19.46
N SER A 84 28.72 0.60 18.70
CA SER A 84 27.42 0.39 18.03
C SER A 84 27.47 -0.81 17.08
N ALA A 85 28.61 -1.05 16.43
CA ALA A 85 28.78 -2.17 15.49
C ALA A 85 28.56 -3.54 16.16
N LEU A 86 28.86 -3.66 17.45
CA LEU A 86 28.60 -4.88 18.23
C LEU A 86 27.09 -5.15 18.39
N TRP A 87 26.28 -4.11 18.52
CA TRP A 87 24.85 -4.20 18.88
C TRP A 87 23.92 -4.12 17.67
N HIS A 88 24.29 -3.32 16.66
CA HIS A 88 23.42 -2.96 15.54
C HIS A 88 24.02 -3.32 14.17
N GLY A 89 25.22 -3.91 14.17
CA GLY A 89 25.99 -4.20 12.97
C GLY A 89 26.70 -2.95 12.41
N GLU A 90 27.55 -3.17 11.41
CA GLU A 90 28.21 -2.07 10.71
C GLU A 90 27.18 -1.24 9.94
N VAL A 91 27.30 0.08 10.06
CA VAL A 91 26.49 1.04 9.33
C VAL A 91 27.39 1.94 8.49
N PRO A 92 26.93 2.38 7.30
CA PRO A 92 27.68 3.32 6.48
C PRO A 92 28.02 4.60 7.24
N LYS A 93 29.18 5.18 6.94
CA LYS A 93 29.57 6.49 7.46
C LYS A 93 28.69 7.58 6.87
N ARG A 94 28.51 8.70 7.59
CA ARG A 94 27.67 9.81 7.12
C ARG A 94 28.11 10.33 5.75
N GLU A 95 29.40 10.30 5.42
CA GLU A 95 29.92 10.71 4.12
C GLU A 95 29.45 9.78 2.98
N GLU A 96 29.32 8.47 3.25
CA GLU A 96 28.81 7.49 2.29
C GLU A 96 27.30 7.67 2.08
N ILE A 97 26.57 7.93 3.17
CA ILE A 97 25.13 8.24 3.13
C ILE A 97 24.90 9.54 2.34
N ALA A 98 25.66 10.59 2.64
CA ALA A 98 25.61 11.87 1.95
C ALA A 98 25.81 11.71 0.44
N LYS A 99 26.80 10.90 0.03
CA LYS A 99 27.01 10.56 -1.38
C LYS A 99 25.82 9.83 -2.01
N ALA A 100 25.23 8.87 -1.29
CA ALA A 100 24.09 8.08 -1.78
C ALA A 100 22.84 8.94 -2.04
N ILE A 101 22.57 9.93 -1.19
CA ILE A 101 21.41 10.84 -1.34
C ILE A 101 21.72 12.08 -2.19
N GLY A 102 22.97 12.22 -2.64
CA GLY A 102 23.43 13.36 -3.43
C GLY A 102 23.44 14.68 -2.64
N ALA A 103 23.90 14.64 -1.38
CA ALA A 103 24.09 15.81 -0.54
C ALA A 103 25.29 16.66 -0.99
N ASP A 104 25.14 17.98 -0.94
CA ASP A 104 26.17 18.98 -1.23
C ASP A 104 27.10 19.21 -0.03
N GLY A 105 26.67 18.86 1.18
CA GLY A 105 27.47 18.94 2.40
C GLY A 105 27.03 17.92 3.45
N VAL A 106 27.95 17.53 4.33
CA VAL A 106 27.68 16.60 5.42
C VAL A 106 28.40 17.05 6.69
N PHE A 107 27.67 17.03 7.81
CA PHE A 107 28.14 17.57 9.08
C PHE A 107 27.63 16.74 10.26
N ALA A 108 28.31 16.84 11.40
CA ALA A 108 27.81 16.32 12.68
C ALA A 108 26.54 17.09 13.11
N ILE A 109 25.62 16.43 13.81
CA ILE A 109 24.32 17.02 14.18
C ILE A 109 24.49 18.29 15.04
N ALA A 110 25.53 18.33 15.86
CA ALA A 110 25.86 19.48 16.71
C ALA A 110 26.11 20.78 15.93
N GLN A 111 26.49 20.68 14.65
CA GLN A 111 26.75 21.83 13.78
C GLN A 111 25.47 22.44 13.18
N LEU A 112 24.31 21.81 13.35
CA LEU A 112 23.04 22.29 12.80
C LEU A 112 22.62 23.64 13.40
N LYS A 113 22.91 23.87 14.68
CA LYS A 113 22.51 25.09 15.39
C LYS A 113 23.09 26.37 14.79
N SER A 114 24.31 26.34 14.26
CA SER A 114 24.91 27.52 13.63
C SER A 114 24.36 27.83 12.24
N ARG A 115 23.49 26.96 11.70
CA ARG A 115 22.93 27.02 10.34
C ARG A 115 21.40 27.13 10.31
N SER A 116 20.78 27.36 11.47
CA SER A 116 19.33 27.34 11.65
C SER A 116 18.65 28.70 11.55
N THR A 117 19.42 29.78 11.45
CA THR A 117 18.89 31.14 11.38
C THR A 117 17.97 31.30 10.17
N GLY A 118 16.75 31.78 10.41
CA GLY A 118 15.76 32.05 9.37
C GLY A 118 15.12 30.80 8.75
N ALA A 119 15.39 29.60 9.29
CA ALA A 119 14.89 28.37 8.68
C ALA A 119 13.41 28.11 9.00
N ALA A 120 12.66 27.76 7.95
CA ALA A 120 11.35 27.14 8.06
C ALA A 120 11.50 25.64 8.40
N THR A 121 10.47 25.06 9.01
CA THR A 121 10.41 23.64 9.35
C THR A 121 8.99 23.12 9.31
N ILE A 122 8.84 21.79 9.24
CA ILE A 122 7.61 21.10 9.61
C ILE A 122 7.85 20.37 10.93
N SER A 123 6.94 20.52 11.90
CA SER A 123 7.02 19.83 13.18
C SER A 123 6.89 18.31 12.99
N VAL A 124 7.82 17.53 13.54
CA VAL A 124 7.71 16.06 13.50
C VAL A 124 6.77 15.54 14.59
N GLN A 125 6.27 14.32 14.42
CA GLN A 125 5.32 13.68 15.33
C GLN A 125 5.95 13.25 16.67
N ASP A 126 7.25 12.97 16.69
CA ASP A 126 8.00 12.63 17.91
C ASP A 126 8.19 13.86 18.80
N ALA A 127 7.54 13.88 19.97
CA ALA A 127 7.54 15.02 20.89
C ALA A 127 8.95 15.46 21.32
N ALA A 128 9.86 14.51 21.51
CA ALA A 128 11.19 14.83 21.95
C ALA A 128 11.99 15.53 20.82
N THR A 129 11.85 15.07 19.57
CA THR A 129 12.47 15.73 18.41
C THR A 129 11.81 17.07 18.14
N GLN A 130 10.48 17.18 18.27
CA GLN A 130 9.76 18.46 18.18
C GLN A 130 10.30 19.49 19.19
N GLN A 131 10.56 19.07 20.43
CA GLN A 131 11.21 19.93 21.42
C GLN A 131 12.62 20.35 20.99
N ALA A 132 13.41 19.43 20.43
CA ALA A 132 14.73 19.74 19.89
C ALA A 132 14.66 20.73 18.72
N GLN A 133 13.69 20.58 17.81
CA GLN A 133 13.43 21.53 16.71
C GLN A 133 13.19 22.94 17.27
N SER A 134 12.28 23.06 18.25
CA SER A 134 11.93 24.34 18.88
C SER A 134 13.14 25.01 19.56
N HIS A 135 13.92 24.25 20.33
CA HIS A 135 15.12 24.76 20.99
C HIS A 135 16.20 25.18 19.98
N LEU A 136 16.39 24.43 18.90
CA LEU A 136 17.42 24.70 17.90
C LEU A 136 17.09 25.91 17.02
N LEU A 137 15.80 26.06 16.66
CA LEU A 137 15.28 27.19 15.90
C LEU A 137 15.05 28.43 16.78
N ASN A 138 15.16 28.29 18.10
CA ASN A 138 14.94 29.34 19.09
C ASN A 138 13.56 30.02 18.95
N ARG A 139 12.52 29.22 18.70
CA ARG A 139 11.12 29.67 18.61
C ARG A 139 10.15 28.54 18.94
N ALA A 140 8.98 28.90 19.43
CA ALA A 140 7.89 27.94 19.60
C ALA A 140 7.43 27.42 18.23
N LEU A 141 7.15 26.13 18.13
CA LEU A 141 6.62 25.50 16.93
C LEU A 141 5.17 25.09 17.15
N ALA A 142 4.31 25.47 16.22
CA ALA A 142 2.94 24.97 16.19
C ALA A 142 2.92 23.50 15.71
N PRO A 143 1.87 22.73 16.02
CA PRO A 143 1.59 21.50 15.30
C PRO A 143 1.56 21.74 13.79
N ALA A 144 2.00 20.78 12.97
CA ALA A 144 2.16 20.95 11.53
C ALA A 144 0.86 21.42 10.81
N LYS A 145 -0.30 20.88 11.21
CA LYS A 145 -1.63 21.33 10.77
C LYS A 145 -2.02 22.78 11.13
N SER A 146 -1.22 23.45 11.94
CA SER A 146 -1.46 24.82 12.43
C SER A 146 -0.24 25.71 12.22
N SER A 147 0.63 25.35 11.26
CA SER A 147 1.78 26.15 10.85
C SER A 147 1.40 27.58 10.48
N GLN A 148 2.30 28.52 10.74
CA GLN A 148 2.12 29.96 10.50
C GLN A 148 3.39 30.56 9.87
N GLY A 149 3.24 31.73 9.23
CA GLY A 149 4.36 32.43 8.60
C GLY A 149 5.14 31.55 7.63
N ILE A 150 6.48 31.57 7.74
CA ILE A 150 7.38 30.81 6.86
C ILE A 150 7.16 29.29 6.89
N ASP A 151 6.66 28.72 8.00
CA ASP A 151 6.36 27.29 8.09
C ASP A 151 5.09 26.93 7.31
N LEU A 152 4.12 27.84 7.24
CA LEU A 152 2.93 27.67 6.41
C LEU A 152 3.26 27.79 4.93
N GLU A 153 4.13 28.73 4.57
CA GLU A 153 4.65 28.87 3.21
C GLU A 153 5.40 27.60 2.77
N LEU A 154 6.26 27.05 3.65
CA LEU A 154 6.91 25.76 3.43
C LEU A 154 5.90 24.62 3.27
N ALA A 155 4.90 24.53 4.15
CA ALA A 155 3.86 23.49 4.06
C ALA A 155 3.14 23.52 2.71
N ARG A 156 2.74 24.71 2.24
CA ARG A 156 2.12 24.89 0.92
C ARG A 156 3.05 24.49 -0.23
N ALA A 157 4.33 24.84 -0.14
CA ALA A 157 5.32 24.46 -1.15
C ALA A 157 5.52 22.94 -1.20
N ILE A 158 5.62 22.27 -0.05
CA ILE A 158 5.73 20.80 0.03
C ILE A 158 4.47 20.13 -0.52
N ILE A 159 3.27 20.63 -0.17
CA ILE A 159 2.00 20.11 -0.71
C ILE A 159 1.99 20.17 -2.24
N LYS A 160 2.39 21.31 -2.82
CA LYS A 160 2.47 21.47 -4.28
C LYS A 160 3.43 20.47 -4.95
N LEU A 161 4.47 20.03 -4.25
CA LEU A 161 5.41 19.04 -4.76
C LEU A 161 4.89 17.61 -4.60
N ARG A 162 4.34 17.27 -3.42
CA ARG A 162 3.91 15.91 -3.06
C ARG A 162 2.55 15.54 -3.65
N LEU A 163 1.70 16.50 -4.00
CA LEU A 163 0.41 16.24 -4.68
C LEU A 163 0.59 15.50 -6.01
N ASN A 164 1.68 15.76 -6.74
CA ASN A 164 1.92 15.23 -8.07
C ASN A 164 3.21 14.40 -8.04
N HIS A 165 3.06 13.08 -7.91
CA HIS A 165 4.15 12.14 -7.75
C HIS A 165 5.08 12.14 -8.97
N ASP A 166 6.39 12.14 -8.72
CA ASP A 166 7.40 11.94 -9.77
C ASP A 166 7.57 10.45 -10.10
N ALA A 167 8.35 10.16 -11.16
CA ALA A 167 8.56 8.78 -11.61
C ALA A 167 9.14 7.86 -10.53
N GLY A 168 10.00 8.39 -9.64
CA GLY A 168 10.57 7.62 -8.54
C GLY A 168 9.52 7.26 -7.49
N ALA A 169 8.67 8.22 -7.11
CA ALA A 169 7.52 7.98 -6.24
C ALA A 169 6.54 6.96 -6.83
N ILE A 170 6.20 7.10 -8.12
CA ILE A 170 5.28 6.17 -8.80
C ILE A 170 5.85 4.75 -8.85
N SER A 171 7.16 4.59 -9.02
CA SER A 171 7.81 3.27 -8.97
C SER A 171 7.61 2.58 -7.63
N GLU A 172 7.82 3.31 -6.53
CA GLU A 172 7.64 2.80 -5.16
C GLU A 172 6.18 2.50 -4.83
N LEU A 173 5.25 3.38 -5.24
CA LEU A 173 3.81 3.18 -5.06
C LEU A 173 3.32 1.93 -5.79
N ARG A 174 3.84 1.66 -7.00
CA ARG A 174 3.55 0.41 -7.73
C ARG A 174 4.10 -0.82 -7.01
N GLU A 175 5.27 -0.71 -6.37
CA GLU A 175 5.85 -1.80 -5.60
C GLU A 175 5.01 -2.11 -4.35
N ALA A 176 4.63 -1.08 -3.59
CA ALA A 176 3.73 -1.21 -2.45
C ALA A 176 2.40 -1.85 -2.87
N ALA A 177 1.79 -1.36 -3.95
CA ALA A 177 0.53 -1.89 -4.49
C ALA A 177 0.67 -3.37 -4.87
N ALA A 178 1.74 -3.77 -5.54
CA ALA A 178 1.97 -5.16 -5.93
C ALA A 178 2.06 -6.10 -4.72
N VAL A 179 2.80 -5.70 -3.68
CA VAL A 179 2.91 -6.48 -2.43
C VAL A 179 1.58 -6.51 -1.67
N THR A 180 0.83 -5.41 -1.66
CA THR A 180 -0.53 -5.37 -1.12
C THR A 180 -1.45 -6.36 -1.85
N VAL A 181 -1.42 -6.44 -3.18
CA VAL A 181 -2.20 -7.42 -3.94
C VAL A 181 -1.86 -8.84 -3.54
N GLU A 182 -0.58 -9.17 -3.33
CA GLU A 182 -0.16 -10.48 -2.85
C GLU A 182 -0.70 -10.77 -1.44
N ALA A 183 -0.65 -9.78 -0.55
CA ALA A 183 -1.18 -9.89 0.82
C ALA A 183 -2.68 -10.20 0.82
N HIS A 184 -3.48 -9.50 0.03
CA HIS A 184 -4.92 -9.76 -0.06
C HIS A 184 -5.24 -11.15 -0.61
N LYS A 185 -4.52 -11.60 -1.64
CA LYS A 185 -4.66 -12.97 -2.16
C LYS A 185 -4.30 -14.01 -1.08
N ALA A 186 -3.25 -13.76 -0.30
CA ALA A 186 -2.87 -14.63 0.82
C ALA A 186 -3.97 -14.69 1.90
N GLY A 187 -4.61 -13.56 2.22
CA GLY A 187 -5.75 -13.50 3.14
C GLY A 187 -6.95 -14.32 2.65
N MET A 188 -7.35 -14.14 1.40
CA MET A 188 -8.45 -14.91 0.79
C MET A 188 -8.18 -16.43 0.86
N MET A 189 -6.98 -16.87 0.45
CA MET A 189 -6.59 -18.29 0.49
C MET A 189 -6.47 -18.86 1.92
N ALA A 190 -6.16 -18.02 2.92
CA ALA A 190 -6.05 -18.45 4.32
C ALA A 190 -7.41 -18.57 5.02
N THR A 191 -8.43 -17.85 4.53
CA THR A 191 -9.75 -17.72 5.15
C THR A 191 -10.40 -19.06 5.52
N PRO A 192 -10.44 -20.10 4.65
CA PRO A 192 -11.09 -21.37 5.00
C PRO A 192 -10.49 -22.13 6.18
N LYS A 193 -9.23 -21.81 6.54
CA LYS A 193 -8.50 -22.47 7.65
C LYS A 193 -8.42 -21.61 8.90
N ALA A 194 -8.68 -20.32 8.78
CA ALA A 194 -8.64 -19.40 9.89
C ALA A 194 -9.86 -19.64 10.79
N LYS A 195 -9.61 -19.71 12.11
CA LYS A 195 -10.69 -19.82 13.10
C LYS A 195 -11.18 -18.45 13.57
N ILE A 196 -10.27 -17.49 13.61
CA ILE A 196 -10.49 -16.11 14.05
C ILE A 196 -9.83 -15.16 13.06
N GLU A 197 -10.24 -13.90 13.06
CA GLU A 197 -9.76 -12.84 12.17
C GLU A 197 -8.23 -12.76 12.13
N ALA A 198 -7.58 -12.94 13.29
CA ALA A 198 -6.12 -12.94 13.40
C ALA A 198 -5.41 -13.95 12.49
N GLY A 199 -6.06 -15.09 12.19
CA GLY A 199 -5.49 -16.10 11.30
C GLY A 199 -5.40 -15.62 9.84
N VAL A 200 -6.38 -14.83 9.40
CA VAL A 200 -6.38 -14.22 8.07
C VAL A 200 -5.37 -13.07 8.04
N ARG A 201 -5.43 -12.18 9.03
CA ARG A 201 -4.46 -11.08 9.18
C ARG A 201 -3.02 -11.57 9.15
N ALA A 202 -2.70 -12.64 9.88
CA ALA A 202 -1.36 -13.19 9.92
C ALA A 202 -0.86 -13.63 8.53
N ALA A 203 -1.72 -14.19 7.69
CA ALA A 203 -1.35 -14.58 6.33
C ALA A 203 -1.08 -13.36 5.43
N MET A 204 -1.89 -12.30 5.57
CA MET A 204 -1.72 -11.06 4.83
C MET A 204 -0.41 -10.35 5.23
N GLU A 205 -0.21 -10.12 6.53
CA GLU A 205 0.98 -9.43 7.02
C GLU A 205 2.26 -10.23 6.77
N ALA A 206 2.20 -11.57 6.80
CA ALA A 206 3.35 -12.42 6.45
C ALA A 206 3.80 -12.21 5.01
N ALA A 207 2.87 -11.98 4.06
CA ALA A 207 3.23 -11.68 2.68
C ALA A 207 4.01 -10.36 2.60
N ILE A 208 3.51 -9.30 3.24
CA ILE A 208 4.18 -7.99 3.31
C ILE A 208 5.57 -8.10 3.92
N ILE A 209 5.68 -8.74 5.09
CA ILE A 209 6.94 -8.89 5.82
C ILE A 209 7.96 -9.71 5.02
N SER A 210 7.51 -10.66 4.19
CA SER A 210 8.41 -11.49 3.37
C SER A 210 9.14 -10.69 2.29
N HIS A 211 8.62 -9.53 1.90
CA HIS A 211 9.26 -8.55 1.01
C HIS A 211 10.11 -7.52 1.76
N ASN A 212 10.35 -7.73 3.06
CA ASN A 212 11.05 -6.79 3.93
C ASN A 212 10.37 -5.40 3.98
N MET A 213 9.04 -5.40 3.89
CA MET A 213 8.17 -4.24 4.04
C MET A 213 7.41 -4.28 5.37
N THR A 214 6.72 -3.19 5.70
CA THR A 214 5.81 -3.11 6.84
C THR A 214 4.39 -2.81 6.37
N CYS A 215 3.40 -2.94 7.25
CA CYS A 215 2.06 -2.42 6.97
C CYS A 215 2.08 -0.89 7.06
N ALA A 216 1.47 -0.21 6.10
CA ALA A 216 1.36 1.26 6.05
C ALA A 216 0.49 1.84 7.17
N TYR A 217 -0.45 1.02 7.66
CA TYR A 217 -1.33 1.31 8.77
C TYR A 217 -1.65 0.00 9.51
N ARG A 218 -2.41 0.08 10.60
CA ARG A 218 -2.86 -1.12 11.30
C ARG A 218 -3.91 -1.82 10.45
N SER A 219 -3.53 -2.97 9.90
CA SER A 219 -4.39 -3.85 9.10
C SER A 219 -5.77 -4.04 9.75
N ILE A 220 -6.85 -3.69 9.06
CA ILE A 220 -8.22 -3.96 9.50
C ILE A 220 -8.66 -5.24 8.83
N VAL A 221 -8.87 -6.31 9.60
CA VAL A 221 -9.32 -7.60 9.06
C VAL A 221 -10.41 -8.10 9.98
N THR A 222 -11.68 -8.00 9.54
CA THR A 222 -12.80 -8.20 10.44
C THR A 222 -14.06 -8.76 9.80
N VAL A 223 -14.83 -9.53 10.58
CA VAL A 223 -16.22 -9.91 10.26
C VAL A 223 -17.24 -8.86 10.71
N HIS A 224 -16.79 -7.85 11.46
CA HIS A 224 -17.57 -6.68 11.87
C HIS A 224 -17.32 -5.50 10.91
N GLY A 225 -17.65 -5.69 9.63
CA GLY A 225 -17.41 -4.71 8.57
C GLY A 225 -18.08 -3.34 8.81
N GLU A 226 -19.08 -3.26 9.69
CA GLU A 226 -19.73 -2.02 10.12
C GLU A 226 -18.84 -1.10 10.97
N VAL A 227 -17.70 -1.60 11.46
CA VAL A 227 -16.71 -0.83 12.23
C VAL A 227 -15.56 -0.44 11.31
N LEU A 228 -15.56 0.81 10.83
CA LEU A 228 -14.66 1.29 9.77
C LEU A 228 -13.17 1.06 10.08
N HIS A 229 -12.73 1.31 11.32
CA HIS A 229 -11.35 1.09 11.77
C HIS A 229 -11.30 0.06 12.91
N ASN A 230 -11.64 -1.20 12.61
CA ASN A 230 -11.56 -2.26 13.60
C ASN A 230 -10.13 -2.83 13.73
N GLU A 231 -9.54 -2.66 14.91
CA GLU A 231 -8.18 -3.11 15.22
C GLU A 231 -8.16 -4.31 16.18
N GLN A 232 -9.28 -5.02 16.29
CA GLN A 232 -9.44 -6.22 17.09
C GLN A 232 -9.63 -7.43 16.17
N TYR A 233 -8.96 -8.55 16.50
CA TYR A 233 -8.86 -9.72 15.60
C TYR A 233 -9.27 -11.04 16.27
N HIS A 234 -10.10 -10.96 17.31
CA HIS A 234 -10.44 -12.10 18.15
C HIS A 234 -11.80 -12.71 17.80
N HIS A 235 -12.56 -12.12 16.88
CA HIS A 235 -13.86 -12.66 16.51
C HIS A 235 -13.69 -13.94 15.71
N SER A 236 -14.58 -14.89 15.96
CA SER A 236 -14.58 -16.18 15.27
C SER A 236 -15.21 -16.03 13.89
N LEU A 237 -14.62 -16.69 12.90
CA LEU A 237 -15.15 -16.74 11.54
C LEU A 237 -16.28 -17.76 11.49
N GLN A 238 -17.51 -17.33 11.15
CA GLN A 238 -18.67 -18.22 11.01
C GLN A 238 -19.13 -18.31 9.54
N PRO A 239 -19.69 -19.46 9.13
CA PRO A 239 -20.43 -19.54 7.87
C PRO A 239 -21.54 -18.49 7.84
N GLY A 240 -21.59 -17.70 6.78
CA GLY A 240 -22.55 -16.59 6.62
C GLY A 240 -21.95 -15.22 6.94
N ASP A 241 -20.78 -15.14 7.56
CA ASP A 241 -20.08 -13.86 7.72
C ASP A 241 -19.46 -13.40 6.39
N LEU A 242 -19.42 -12.09 6.19
CA LEU A 242 -18.47 -11.44 5.30
C LEU A 242 -17.23 -11.07 6.10
N LEU A 243 -16.05 -11.22 5.51
CA LEU A 243 -14.79 -10.68 6.01
C LEU A 243 -14.42 -9.46 5.18
N LEU A 244 -14.31 -8.30 5.82
CA LEU A 244 -13.75 -7.08 5.24
C LEU A 244 -12.28 -7.01 5.67
N ALA A 245 -11.38 -6.95 4.70
CA ALA A 245 -9.96 -6.75 4.93
C ALA A 245 -9.48 -5.49 4.20
N ASP A 246 -8.91 -4.58 4.97
CA ASP A 246 -8.34 -3.31 4.56
C ASP A 246 -6.89 -3.30 5.07
N VAL A 247 -5.97 -3.51 4.13
CA VAL A 247 -4.56 -3.82 4.39
C VAL A 247 -3.70 -3.27 3.26
N GLY A 248 -2.63 -2.54 3.64
CA GLY A 248 -1.69 -1.91 2.74
C GLY A 248 -0.24 -2.07 3.16
N ALA A 249 0.65 -2.28 2.20
CA ALA A 249 2.11 -2.32 2.41
C ALA A 249 2.73 -0.91 2.36
N GLU A 250 3.83 -0.72 3.08
CA GLU A 250 4.72 0.45 2.99
C GLU A 250 6.12 -0.01 2.57
N THR A 251 6.67 0.60 1.52
CA THR A 251 8.03 0.31 1.08
C THR A 251 9.06 0.74 2.12
N SER A 252 10.29 0.24 2.01
CA SER A 252 11.38 0.63 2.92
C SER A 252 11.72 2.14 2.86
N MET A 253 11.31 2.84 1.79
CA MET A 253 11.45 4.29 1.65
C MET A 253 10.19 5.07 2.07
N GLY A 254 9.17 4.37 2.57
CA GLY A 254 7.99 4.95 3.21
C GLY A 254 6.78 5.16 2.29
N TRP A 255 6.74 4.60 1.08
CA TRP A 255 5.61 4.77 0.16
C TRP A 255 4.53 3.73 0.42
N ALA A 256 3.29 4.19 0.58
CA ALA A 256 2.16 3.38 1.01
C ALA A 256 1.26 2.95 -0.16
N ALA A 257 0.58 1.83 0.03
CA ALA A 257 -0.62 1.44 -0.71
C ALA A 257 -1.78 1.29 0.27
N ASP A 258 -3.02 1.41 -0.23
CA ASP A 258 -4.24 1.30 0.57
C ASP A 258 -5.33 0.55 -0.21
N VAL A 259 -5.76 -0.60 0.32
CA VAL A 259 -6.63 -1.51 -0.41
C VAL A 259 -7.56 -2.24 0.55
N THR A 260 -8.84 -2.18 0.20
CA THR A 260 -9.89 -2.97 0.84
C THR A 260 -10.53 -3.97 -0.12
N ARG A 261 -10.74 -5.20 0.36
CA ARG A 261 -11.61 -6.20 -0.26
C ARG A 261 -12.52 -6.82 0.78
N THR A 262 -13.72 -7.18 0.35
CA THR A 262 -14.70 -7.90 1.18
C THR A 262 -15.08 -9.23 0.50
N TRP A 263 -15.10 -10.32 1.26
CA TRP A 263 -15.43 -11.66 0.73
C TRP A 263 -16.18 -12.54 1.75
N PRO A 264 -16.95 -13.54 1.31
CA PRO A 264 -17.67 -14.46 2.20
C PRO A 264 -16.70 -15.43 2.87
N VAL A 265 -16.80 -15.55 4.19
CA VAL A 265 -16.02 -16.53 4.97
C VAL A 265 -16.29 -17.97 4.51
N SER A 266 -17.52 -18.25 4.09
CA SER A 266 -17.93 -19.55 3.54
C SER A 266 -17.36 -19.85 2.14
N GLY A 267 -16.72 -18.89 1.49
CA GLY A 267 -16.28 -18.97 0.10
C GLY A 267 -17.40 -18.82 -0.94
N LYS A 268 -18.64 -18.51 -0.52
CA LYS A 268 -19.76 -18.22 -1.43
C LYS A 268 -20.65 -17.12 -0.88
N PHE A 269 -20.93 -16.10 -1.69
CA PHE A 269 -21.83 -15.02 -1.29
C PHE A 269 -23.26 -15.56 -1.20
N SER A 270 -24.00 -15.16 -0.16
CA SER A 270 -25.47 -15.28 -0.16
C SER A 270 -26.06 -14.36 -1.24
N SER A 271 -27.35 -14.51 -1.55
CA SER A 271 -28.01 -13.61 -2.50
C SER A 271 -27.96 -12.15 -2.04
N THR A 272 -28.26 -11.90 -0.76
CA THR A 272 -28.27 -10.56 -0.16
C THR A 272 -26.87 -9.95 -0.09
N GLN A 273 -25.85 -10.75 0.24
CA GLN A 273 -24.45 -10.32 0.19
C GLN A 273 -24.02 -9.96 -1.23
N LYS A 274 -24.35 -10.81 -2.21
CA LYS A 274 -24.01 -10.57 -3.62
C LYS A 274 -24.71 -9.33 -4.17
N ASP A 275 -25.98 -9.13 -3.81
CA ASP A 275 -26.76 -7.97 -4.24
C ASP A 275 -26.11 -6.66 -3.77
N ILE A 276 -25.79 -6.54 -2.47
CA ILE A 276 -25.13 -5.34 -1.95
C ILE A 276 -23.69 -5.20 -2.47
N TYR A 277 -22.94 -6.31 -2.59
CA TYR A 277 -21.60 -6.30 -3.16
C TYR A 277 -21.60 -5.70 -4.57
N ASN A 278 -22.56 -6.10 -5.41
CA ASN A 278 -22.69 -5.57 -6.77
C ASN A 278 -23.07 -4.08 -6.80
N VAL A 279 -23.85 -3.58 -5.83
CA VAL A 279 -24.13 -2.15 -5.70
C VAL A 279 -22.85 -1.37 -5.42
N VAL A 280 -22.05 -1.83 -4.46
CA VAL A 280 -20.77 -1.19 -4.11
C VAL A 280 -19.78 -1.28 -5.28
N LEU A 281 -19.70 -2.44 -5.95
CA LEU A 281 -18.84 -2.64 -7.13
C LEU A 281 -19.23 -1.72 -8.29
N ALA A 282 -20.53 -1.56 -8.56
CA ALA A 282 -21.00 -0.66 -9.61
C ALA A 282 -20.63 0.81 -9.32
N ALA A 283 -20.75 1.25 -8.06
CA ALA A 283 -20.30 2.57 -7.65
C ALA A 283 -18.78 2.73 -7.81
N HIS A 284 -18.01 1.74 -7.37
CA HIS A 284 -16.55 1.69 -7.49
C HIS A 284 -16.11 1.87 -8.94
N ASP A 285 -16.57 0.99 -9.85
CA ASP A 285 -16.14 0.98 -11.24
C ASP A 285 -16.54 2.27 -11.98
N ALA A 286 -17.73 2.80 -11.69
CA ALA A 286 -18.19 4.06 -12.28
C ALA A 286 -17.38 5.26 -11.80
N CYS A 287 -16.99 5.30 -10.52
CA CYS A 287 -16.13 6.34 -9.97
C CYS A 287 -14.73 6.30 -10.59
N ILE A 288 -14.10 5.12 -10.67
CA ILE A 288 -12.78 4.95 -11.31
C ILE A 288 -12.83 5.40 -12.78
N ALA A 289 -13.89 5.05 -13.52
CA ALA A 289 -14.06 5.43 -14.91
C ALA A 289 -14.18 6.95 -15.15
N LYS A 290 -14.47 7.74 -14.09
CA LYS A 290 -14.53 9.20 -14.15
C LYS A 290 -13.20 9.88 -13.80
N ILE A 291 -12.25 9.16 -13.21
CA ILE A 291 -10.97 9.73 -12.78
C ILE A 291 -10.15 10.17 -14.00
N ARG A 292 -9.89 11.47 -14.06
CA ARG A 292 -9.01 12.13 -15.04
C ARG A 292 -8.68 13.55 -14.56
N PRO A 293 -7.68 14.22 -15.14
CA PRO A 293 -7.38 15.61 -14.80
C PRO A 293 -8.58 16.55 -14.97
N GLY A 294 -8.74 17.48 -14.03
CA GLY A 294 -9.78 18.50 -14.00
C GLY A 294 -11.11 18.06 -13.41
N VAL A 295 -11.32 16.77 -13.12
CA VAL A 295 -12.54 16.31 -12.44
C VAL A 295 -12.49 16.66 -10.96
N GLU A 296 -13.57 17.23 -10.44
CA GLU A 296 -13.71 17.52 -9.01
C GLU A 296 -13.90 16.23 -8.22
N TYR A 297 -13.08 16.01 -7.19
CA TYR A 297 -13.20 14.79 -6.37
C TYR A 297 -14.51 14.73 -5.58
N LEU A 298 -15.11 15.91 -5.30
CA LEU A 298 -16.48 16.01 -4.77
C LEU A 298 -17.50 15.37 -5.70
N ASP A 299 -17.38 15.58 -7.02
CA ASP A 299 -18.31 15.00 -8.00
C ASP A 299 -18.19 13.46 -8.05
N ILE A 300 -16.99 12.93 -7.81
CA ILE A 300 -16.75 11.49 -7.68
C ILE A 300 -17.47 10.93 -6.44
N HIS A 301 -17.40 11.64 -5.31
CA HIS A 301 -18.11 11.25 -4.09
C HIS A 301 -19.63 11.28 -4.29
N LEU A 302 -20.16 12.35 -4.89
CA LEU A 302 -21.60 12.47 -5.15
C LEU A 302 -22.07 11.40 -6.15
N LEU A 303 -21.25 11.05 -7.15
CA LEU A 303 -21.54 9.93 -8.04
C LEU A 303 -21.68 8.60 -7.28
N ALA A 304 -20.73 8.29 -6.39
CA ALA A 304 -20.80 7.08 -5.56
C ALA A 304 -22.07 7.08 -4.69
N ALA A 305 -22.35 8.21 -4.03
CA ALA A 305 -23.54 8.38 -3.20
C ALA A 305 -24.84 8.15 -3.98
N THR A 306 -24.95 8.71 -5.19
CA THR A 306 -26.11 8.53 -6.06
C THR A 306 -26.25 7.08 -6.53
N LEU A 307 -25.16 6.42 -6.93
CA LEU A 307 -25.21 5.01 -7.39
C LEU A 307 -25.55 4.05 -6.25
N ILE A 308 -25.01 4.28 -5.06
CA ILE A 308 -25.37 3.50 -3.86
C ILE A 308 -26.84 3.72 -3.53
N ALA A 309 -27.31 4.97 -3.50
CA ALA A 309 -28.73 5.28 -3.26
C ALA A 309 -29.64 4.61 -4.29
N GLN A 310 -29.29 4.66 -5.57
CA GLN A 310 -30.05 4.02 -6.65
C GLN A 310 -30.09 2.49 -6.47
N GLY A 311 -28.94 1.86 -6.19
CA GLY A 311 -28.90 0.41 -5.95
C GLY A 311 -29.76 0.00 -4.75
N LEU A 312 -29.78 0.80 -3.68
CA LEU A 312 -30.64 0.54 -2.52
C LEU A 312 -32.13 0.78 -2.82
N VAL A 313 -32.47 1.69 -3.74
CA VAL A 313 -33.84 1.84 -4.27
C VAL A 313 -34.24 0.61 -5.07
N ASP A 314 -33.37 0.11 -5.95
CA ASP A 314 -33.63 -1.06 -6.78
C ASP A 314 -33.83 -2.34 -5.94
N LEU A 315 -33.13 -2.44 -4.80
CA LEU A 315 -33.31 -3.51 -3.82
C LEU A 315 -34.53 -3.33 -2.91
N GLY A 316 -35.19 -2.17 -2.99
CA GLY A 316 -36.36 -1.80 -2.18
C GLY A 316 -36.05 -1.37 -0.75
N ILE A 317 -34.77 -1.16 -0.41
CA ILE A 317 -34.32 -0.69 0.92
C ILE A 317 -34.61 0.80 1.07
N LEU A 318 -34.37 1.58 0.02
CA LEU A 318 -34.72 2.99 -0.06
C LEU A 318 -35.93 3.21 -0.96
N ARG A 319 -36.66 4.31 -0.77
CA ARG A 319 -37.78 4.74 -1.62
C ARG A 319 -37.59 6.19 -2.06
N GLY A 320 -37.74 6.45 -3.35
CA GLY A 320 -37.62 7.80 -3.93
C GLY A 320 -36.67 7.82 -5.12
N LYS A 321 -36.28 9.04 -5.55
CA LYS A 321 -35.24 9.24 -6.55
C LYS A 321 -33.87 9.32 -5.86
N ALA A 322 -32.85 8.72 -6.47
CA ALA A 322 -31.52 8.66 -5.87
C ALA A 322 -30.92 10.05 -5.59
N GLU A 323 -31.12 11.02 -6.49
CA GLU A 323 -30.63 12.38 -6.32
C GLU A 323 -31.27 13.08 -5.12
N ASP A 324 -32.59 12.94 -4.96
CA ASP A 324 -33.33 13.52 -3.82
C ASP A 324 -32.85 12.91 -2.50
N LEU A 325 -32.57 11.59 -2.49
CA LEU A 325 -32.02 10.87 -1.33
C LEU A 325 -30.60 11.33 -0.97
N VAL A 326 -29.80 11.69 -1.97
CA VAL A 326 -28.46 12.27 -1.75
C VAL A 326 -28.56 13.68 -1.20
N GLU A 327 -29.42 14.53 -1.76
CA GLU A 327 -29.64 15.90 -1.30
C GLU A 327 -30.11 15.99 0.17
N MET A 328 -30.84 14.98 0.66
CA MET A 328 -31.26 14.90 2.06
C MET A 328 -30.36 14.05 2.97
N ASP A 329 -29.19 13.63 2.49
CA ASP A 329 -28.21 12.81 3.20
C ASP A 329 -28.74 11.43 3.65
N ALA A 330 -29.70 10.83 2.95
CA ALA A 330 -30.23 9.50 3.29
C ALA A 330 -29.23 8.39 2.95
N HIS A 331 -28.47 8.53 1.85
CA HIS A 331 -27.39 7.61 1.48
C HIS A 331 -26.34 7.44 2.60
N ALA A 332 -26.06 8.50 3.35
CA ALA A 332 -25.05 8.53 4.41
C ALA A 332 -25.41 7.65 5.62
N LEU A 333 -26.66 7.17 5.72
CA LEU A 333 -27.00 6.09 6.67
C LEU A 333 -26.20 4.82 6.42
N PHE A 334 -25.84 4.58 5.15
CA PHE A 334 -25.19 3.36 4.68
C PHE A 334 -23.80 3.61 4.11
N PHE A 335 -23.49 4.82 3.62
CA PHE A 335 -22.17 5.23 3.14
C PHE A 335 -21.71 6.51 3.87
N PRO A 336 -21.23 6.40 5.13
CA PRO A 336 -21.03 7.54 6.01
C PRO A 336 -19.64 8.21 5.89
N HIS A 337 -18.71 7.64 5.13
CA HIS A 337 -17.34 8.18 4.98
C HIS A 337 -17.12 8.79 3.59
N GLY A 338 -15.99 9.46 3.40
CA GLY A 338 -15.56 9.98 2.10
C GLY A 338 -15.30 8.87 1.09
N ILE A 339 -15.35 9.20 -0.21
CA ILE A 339 -15.06 8.23 -1.29
C ILE A 339 -13.58 7.82 -1.40
N GLY A 340 -12.71 8.49 -0.65
CA GLY A 340 -11.29 8.23 -0.60
C GLY A 340 -10.48 9.47 -0.24
N HIS A 341 -9.17 9.36 -0.43
CA HIS A 341 -8.16 10.35 -0.04
C HIS A 341 -6.92 10.26 -0.93
N LEU A 342 -5.97 11.18 -0.71
CA LEU A 342 -4.63 11.10 -1.31
C LEU A 342 -3.84 9.94 -0.68
N VAL A 343 -2.99 9.29 -1.48
CA VAL A 343 -2.03 8.26 -1.05
C VAL A 343 -0.62 8.64 -1.52
N GLY A 344 0.37 8.43 -0.67
CA GLY A 344 1.76 8.80 -0.97
C GLY A 344 2.74 8.23 0.04
N LEU A 345 3.51 9.11 0.69
CA LEU A 345 4.39 8.69 1.79
C LEU A 345 3.61 8.43 3.08
N ASP A 346 2.39 8.95 3.18
CA ASP A 346 1.42 8.59 4.22
C ASP A 346 0.19 7.97 3.56
N VAL A 347 -0.48 7.04 4.25
CA VAL A 347 -1.71 6.39 3.76
C VAL A 347 -2.80 7.41 3.47
N HIS A 348 -3.06 8.31 4.41
CA HIS A 348 -3.76 9.57 4.15
C HIS A 348 -2.72 10.66 3.90
N ASP A 349 -2.29 10.83 2.66
CA ASP A 349 -1.12 11.63 2.34
C ASP A 349 -1.27 13.09 2.80
N MET A 350 -0.29 13.57 3.56
CA MET A 350 -0.21 14.95 4.08
C MET A 350 -1.33 15.40 5.02
N GLU A 351 -2.13 14.49 5.61
CA GLU A 351 -3.13 14.87 6.64
C GLU A 351 -2.50 15.46 7.91
N ASP A 352 -1.20 15.23 8.14
CA ASP A 352 -0.44 15.88 9.21
C ASP A 352 -0.37 17.41 9.06
N LEU A 353 -0.53 17.91 7.83
CA LEU A 353 -0.67 19.32 7.48
C LEU A 353 -2.13 19.83 7.54
N GLY A 354 -3.06 19.00 8.01
CA GLY A 354 -4.48 19.30 8.08
C GLY A 354 -5.14 19.33 6.70
N ASP A 355 -6.22 20.09 6.57
CA ASP A 355 -7.02 20.13 5.34
C ASP A 355 -6.32 20.85 4.17
N LEU A 356 -5.14 21.46 4.36
CA LEU A 356 -4.41 22.20 3.32
C LEU A 356 -4.11 21.36 2.07
N ALA A 357 -3.82 20.06 2.25
CA ALA A 357 -3.53 19.14 1.16
C ALA A 357 -4.79 18.53 0.53
N GLY A 358 -5.85 18.34 1.32
CA GLY A 358 -7.12 17.78 0.86
C GLY A 358 -8.03 18.81 0.19
N TYR A 359 -8.03 20.05 0.66
CA TYR A 359 -9.00 21.07 0.26
C TYR A 359 -8.32 22.17 -0.53
N GLU A 360 -8.85 22.48 -1.70
CA GLU A 360 -8.39 23.64 -2.49
C GLU A 360 -8.53 24.93 -1.67
N GLU A 361 -7.77 25.97 -2.01
CA GLU A 361 -7.83 27.24 -1.29
C GLU A 361 -9.28 27.75 -1.15
N GLN A 362 -9.63 28.21 0.05
CA GLN A 362 -10.98 28.69 0.44
C GLN A 362 -12.06 27.61 0.58
N ARG A 363 -11.77 26.33 0.32
CA ARG A 363 -12.71 25.22 0.60
C ARG A 363 -12.54 24.74 2.04
N VAL A 364 -13.64 24.33 2.65
CA VAL A 364 -13.69 23.76 4.01
C VAL A 364 -14.50 22.48 4.02
N ARG A 365 -14.37 21.68 5.08
CA ARG A 365 -15.21 20.50 5.29
C ARG A 365 -16.68 20.90 5.35
N SER A 366 -17.55 20.08 4.75
CA SER A 366 -19.00 20.24 4.87
C SER A 366 -19.47 19.86 6.28
N ASP A 367 -20.58 20.47 6.72
CA ASP A 367 -21.32 20.10 7.92
C ASP A 367 -22.41 19.04 7.66
N ARG A 368 -22.64 18.66 6.40
CA ARG A 368 -23.60 17.63 6.00
C ARG A 368 -23.18 16.24 6.49
N PHE A 369 -24.18 15.44 6.84
CA PHE A 369 -23.96 14.07 7.30
C PHE A 369 -23.38 13.20 6.17
N GLY A 370 -22.31 12.47 6.46
CA GLY A 370 -21.51 11.75 5.46
C GLY A 370 -20.46 12.65 4.80
N LEU A 371 -20.90 13.70 4.09
CA LEU A 371 -20.02 14.55 3.29
C LEU A 371 -18.93 15.28 4.10
N GLY A 372 -19.16 15.56 5.39
CA GLY A 372 -18.13 16.13 6.27
C GLY A 372 -16.89 15.25 6.49
N TYR A 373 -16.99 13.95 6.18
CA TYR A 373 -15.89 13.00 6.24
C TYR A 373 -15.13 12.84 4.92
N LEU A 374 -15.52 13.55 3.85
CA LEU A 374 -14.70 13.63 2.64
C LEU A 374 -13.30 14.15 3.00
N ARG A 375 -12.23 13.56 2.46
CA ARG A 375 -10.85 13.96 2.79
C ARG A 375 -10.19 14.80 1.70
N LEU A 376 -10.76 14.76 0.50
CA LEU A 376 -10.25 15.46 -0.67
C LEU A 376 -11.40 16.24 -1.33
N ASN A 377 -11.25 17.56 -1.43
CA ASN A 377 -12.18 18.44 -2.13
C ASN A 377 -11.37 19.42 -2.98
N ARG A 378 -10.91 18.92 -4.13
CA ARG A 378 -10.14 19.65 -5.14
C ARG A 378 -10.29 18.99 -6.51
N PRO A 379 -9.98 19.71 -7.60
CA PRO A 379 -9.84 19.10 -8.91
C PRO A 379 -8.63 18.16 -8.95
N LEU A 380 -8.80 17.01 -9.59
CA LEU A 380 -7.75 16.05 -9.82
C LEU A 380 -6.74 16.55 -10.86
N SER A 381 -5.47 16.16 -10.72
CA SER A 381 -4.40 16.52 -11.64
C SER A 381 -3.48 15.34 -11.88
N ALA A 382 -2.85 15.29 -13.05
CA ALA A 382 -1.96 14.19 -13.43
C ALA A 382 -0.82 14.01 -12.41
N GLY A 383 -0.54 12.76 -12.04
CA GLY A 383 0.43 12.40 -11.01
C GLY A 383 -0.13 12.34 -9.58
N MET A 384 -1.38 12.76 -9.34
CA MET A 384 -2.05 12.47 -8.06
C MET A 384 -2.37 10.97 -7.97
N LEU A 385 -2.16 10.38 -6.79
CA LEU A 385 -2.66 9.04 -6.45
C LEU A 385 -3.76 9.21 -5.38
N VAL A 386 -4.91 8.60 -5.62
CA VAL A 386 -6.06 8.64 -4.71
C VAL A 386 -6.66 7.25 -4.52
N THR A 387 -7.24 6.98 -3.36
CA THR A 387 -8.13 5.82 -3.20
C THR A 387 -9.49 6.08 -3.83
N ILE A 388 -10.18 5.01 -4.24
CA ILE A 388 -11.62 5.01 -4.55
C ILE A 388 -12.26 3.87 -3.77
N GLU A 389 -12.94 4.19 -2.68
CA GLU A 389 -13.32 3.23 -1.64
C GLU A 389 -14.81 3.30 -1.25
N PRO A 390 -15.77 3.19 -2.18
CA PRO A 390 -17.18 3.18 -1.80
C PRO A 390 -17.50 1.99 -0.88
N GLY A 391 -18.48 2.17 -0.01
CA GLY A 391 -18.91 1.12 0.89
C GLY A 391 -20.38 1.20 1.29
N PHE A 392 -20.89 0.09 1.81
CA PHE A 392 -22.19 -0.04 2.43
C PHE A 392 -22.02 -0.62 3.82
N TYR A 393 -22.63 0.00 4.83
CA TYR A 393 -22.50 -0.40 6.23
C TYR A 393 -23.83 -0.29 6.97
N GLN A 394 -24.13 -1.31 7.76
CA GLN A 394 -25.25 -1.28 8.71
C GLN A 394 -24.74 -0.92 10.11
N VAL A 395 -24.39 0.36 10.30
CA VAL A 395 -23.81 0.84 11.57
C VAL A 395 -24.89 0.94 12.66
N PRO A 396 -24.87 0.14 13.73
CA PRO A 396 -25.95 0.12 14.71
C PRO A 396 -26.17 1.46 15.41
N ALA A 397 -25.10 2.23 15.67
CA ALA A 397 -25.18 3.54 16.29
C ALA A 397 -25.92 4.58 15.41
N ILE A 398 -25.90 4.40 14.09
CA ILE A 398 -26.61 5.24 13.12
C ILE A 398 -28.05 4.72 12.95
N LEU A 399 -28.19 3.42 12.65
CA LEU A 399 -29.48 2.83 12.26
C LEU A 399 -30.46 2.63 13.42
N ASN A 400 -29.99 2.57 14.67
CA ASN A 400 -30.85 2.48 15.86
C ASN A 400 -31.10 3.84 16.51
N ASN A 401 -30.55 4.94 15.97
CA ASN A 401 -30.81 6.28 16.48
C ASN A 401 -32.27 6.69 16.17
N ILE A 402 -33.02 7.09 17.21
CA ILE A 402 -34.45 7.41 17.12
C ILE A 402 -34.70 8.63 16.21
N GLU A 403 -33.85 9.66 16.29
CA GLU A 403 -33.97 10.87 15.49
C GLU A 403 -33.72 10.57 14.01
N MET A 404 -32.69 9.78 13.70
CA MET A 404 -32.40 9.34 12.32
C MET A 404 -33.55 8.50 11.77
N ARG A 405 -34.07 7.54 12.55
CA ARG A 405 -35.22 6.73 12.14
C ARG A 405 -36.45 7.57 11.86
N SER A 406 -36.74 8.55 12.71
CA SER A 406 -37.86 9.49 12.52
C SER A 406 -37.65 10.35 11.26
N LYS A 407 -36.45 10.91 11.08
CA LYS A 407 -36.09 11.75 9.92
C LYS A 407 -36.27 11.01 8.59
N TYR A 408 -35.89 9.74 8.53
CA TYR A 408 -35.86 8.95 7.29
C TYR A 408 -36.98 7.89 7.20
N GLN A 409 -38.02 7.96 8.05
CA GLN A 409 -39.07 6.94 8.13
C GLN A 409 -39.82 6.69 6.82
N ASP A 410 -39.99 7.74 6.01
CA ASP A 410 -40.77 7.70 4.76
C ASP A 410 -39.93 7.23 3.56
N VAL A 411 -38.60 7.20 3.72
CA VAL A 411 -37.65 6.86 2.65
C VAL A 411 -36.90 5.56 2.88
N VAL A 412 -36.86 5.03 4.11
CA VAL A 412 -36.23 3.73 4.42
C VAL A 412 -37.29 2.67 4.70
N ASP A 413 -37.24 1.56 3.96
CA ASP A 413 -37.98 0.35 4.28
C ASP A 413 -37.21 -0.51 5.29
N TRP A 414 -37.50 -0.30 6.58
CA TRP A 414 -36.81 -1.00 7.67
C TRP A 414 -37.05 -2.52 7.67
N ASP A 415 -38.23 -2.95 7.26
CA ASP A 415 -38.57 -4.38 7.16
C ASP A 415 -37.80 -5.02 6.02
N ARG A 416 -37.69 -4.34 4.87
CA ARG A 416 -36.86 -4.80 3.76
C ARG A 416 -35.37 -4.81 4.13
N LEU A 417 -34.86 -3.77 4.79
CA LEU A 417 -33.48 -3.72 5.27
C LEU A 417 -33.15 -4.91 6.18
N SER A 418 -34.08 -5.30 7.07
CA SER A 418 -33.87 -6.43 7.99
C SER A 418 -33.60 -7.77 7.29
N GLN A 419 -34.01 -7.92 6.02
CA GLN A 419 -33.75 -9.11 5.22
C GLN A 419 -32.28 -9.21 4.76
N PHE A 420 -31.51 -8.13 4.85
CA PHE A 420 -30.08 -8.05 4.54
C PHE A 420 -29.21 -8.09 5.80
N ALA A 421 -29.72 -8.63 6.92
CA ALA A 421 -29.01 -8.65 8.21
C ALA A 421 -27.66 -9.43 8.19
N ASP A 422 -27.43 -10.24 7.15
CA ASP A 422 -26.17 -10.94 6.90
C ASP A 422 -25.09 -10.07 6.21
N VAL A 423 -25.42 -8.81 5.89
CA VAL A 423 -24.50 -7.84 5.29
C VAL A 423 -24.19 -6.72 6.27
N ARG A 424 -23.16 -6.88 7.10
CA ARG A 424 -22.82 -5.84 8.08
C ARG A 424 -22.05 -4.67 7.48
N GLY A 425 -21.08 -4.98 6.62
CA GLY A 425 -20.29 -3.99 5.92
C GLY A 425 -19.60 -4.58 4.69
N ILE A 426 -19.57 -3.82 3.61
CA ILE A 426 -18.82 -4.10 2.39
C ILE A 426 -18.09 -2.82 1.99
N ARG A 427 -16.79 -2.93 1.74
CA ARG A 427 -15.97 -1.91 1.06
C ARG A 427 -15.15 -2.56 -0.03
N ILE A 428 -14.99 -1.85 -1.14
CA ILE A 428 -14.12 -2.21 -2.26
C ILE A 428 -13.29 -0.97 -2.55
N GLU A 429 -11.98 -1.09 -2.48
CA GLU A 429 -11.06 0.04 -2.58
C GLU A 429 -9.85 -0.27 -3.43
N ASP A 430 -9.50 0.66 -4.31
CA ASP A 430 -8.31 0.58 -5.14
C ASP A 430 -7.54 1.90 -5.16
N ASP A 431 -6.22 1.78 -5.33
CA ASP A 431 -5.28 2.90 -5.53
C ASP A 431 -5.28 3.32 -7.01
N VAL A 432 -5.69 4.56 -7.28
CA VAL A 432 -5.94 5.07 -8.64
C VAL A 432 -5.05 6.27 -8.95
N LEU A 433 -4.07 6.07 -9.83
CA LEU A 433 -3.18 7.10 -10.33
C LEU A 433 -3.88 7.91 -11.42
N VAL A 434 -3.97 9.23 -11.25
CA VAL A 434 -4.44 10.13 -12.29
C VAL A 434 -3.34 10.29 -13.34
N THR A 435 -3.62 9.91 -14.59
CA THR A 435 -2.68 10.06 -15.72
C THR A 435 -2.99 11.35 -16.50
N GLU A 436 -2.19 11.68 -17.51
CA GLU A 436 -2.39 12.88 -18.34
C GLU A 436 -3.75 12.93 -19.05
N SER A 437 -4.38 11.77 -19.31
CA SER A 437 -5.64 11.68 -20.05
C SER A 437 -6.73 10.86 -19.36
N GLY A 438 -6.48 10.31 -18.17
CA GLY A 438 -7.38 9.36 -17.53
C GLY A 438 -6.85 8.88 -16.17
N SER A 439 -6.91 7.57 -15.96
CA SER A 439 -6.46 6.92 -14.74
C SER A 439 -5.75 5.58 -15.02
N GLU A 440 -4.95 5.14 -14.05
CA GLU A 440 -4.34 3.81 -13.97
C GLU A 440 -4.64 3.26 -12.57
N VAL A 441 -5.23 2.07 -12.48
CA VAL A 441 -5.48 1.41 -11.20
C VAL A 441 -4.26 0.57 -10.85
N LEU A 442 -3.48 1.00 -9.85
CA LEU A 442 -2.21 0.34 -9.50
C LEU A 442 -2.44 -1.06 -8.92
N THR A 443 -3.62 -1.29 -8.37
CA THR A 443 -4.04 -2.52 -7.67
C THR A 443 -4.94 -3.41 -8.52
N ALA A 444 -5.06 -3.15 -9.83
CA ALA A 444 -5.94 -3.88 -10.76
C ALA A 444 -5.71 -5.39 -10.82
N ALA A 445 -4.54 -5.87 -10.37
CA ALA A 445 -4.21 -7.28 -10.28
C ALA A 445 -4.94 -8.03 -9.14
N LEU A 446 -5.63 -7.31 -8.24
CA LEU A 446 -6.49 -7.88 -7.21
C LEU A 446 -7.96 -7.88 -7.68
N PRO A 447 -8.59 -9.05 -7.86
CA PRO A 447 -9.91 -9.11 -8.44
C PRO A 447 -10.97 -8.47 -7.55
N THR A 448 -11.96 -7.88 -8.20
CA THR A 448 -13.22 -7.40 -7.62
C THR A 448 -14.42 -8.22 -8.10
N ASN A 449 -14.24 -9.08 -9.11
CA ASN A 449 -15.32 -9.92 -9.61
C ASN A 449 -15.67 -11.03 -8.59
N VAL A 450 -16.97 -11.18 -8.32
CA VAL A 450 -17.53 -12.15 -7.36
C VAL A 450 -17.01 -13.57 -7.61
N ASP A 451 -17.03 -14.05 -8.85
CA ASP A 451 -16.68 -15.43 -9.17
C ASP A 451 -15.19 -15.68 -8.91
N THR A 452 -14.32 -14.75 -9.30
CA THR A 452 -12.88 -14.84 -9.05
C THR A 452 -12.54 -14.78 -7.55
N ILE A 453 -13.26 -13.94 -6.78
CA ILE A 453 -13.09 -13.87 -5.32
C ILE A 453 -13.52 -15.19 -4.67
N GLU A 454 -14.68 -15.71 -5.03
CA GLU A 454 -15.16 -17.01 -4.54
C GLU A 454 -14.17 -18.13 -4.88
N GLU A 455 -13.59 -18.12 -6.07
CA GLU A 455 -12.54 -19.06 -6.45
C GLU A 455 -11.29 -18.93 -5.59
N LEU A 456 -10.79 -17.72 -5.33
CA LEU A 456 -9.60 -17.50 -4.49
C LEU A 456 -9.82 -17.94 -3.04
N VAL A 457 -11.01 -17.68 -2.49
CA VAL A 457 -11.35 -18.14 -1.13
C VAL A 457 -11.50 -19.65 -1.09
N LYS A 458 -12.09 -20.27 -2.13
CA LYS A 458 -12.26 -21.72 -2.22
C LYS A 458 -10.99 -22.47 -2.62
N GLN A 459 -9.99 -21.79 -3.20
CA GLN A 459 -8.73 -22.41 -3.58
C GLN A 459 -8.08 -22.96 -2.32
N GLU A 460 -8.32 -24.26 -2.11
CA GLU A 460 -7.55 -25.06 -1.19
C GLU A 460 -6.08 -24.74 -1.39
N SER A 461 -5.33 -24.82 -0.30
CA SER A 461 -3.92 -25.16 -0.31
C SER A 461 -3.68 -26.47 -1.08
N ARG A 462 -3.81 -26.43 -2.40
CA ARG A 462 -3.16 -27.33 -3.36
C ARG A 462 -1.68 -27.44 -3.01
N SER A 463 -1.10 -26.40 -2.42
CA SER A 463 0.28 -26.36 -1.90
C SER A 463 0.64 -27.32 -0.77
N GLY A 464 -0.31 -28.01 -0.10
CA GLY A 464 -0.03 -28.92 1.02
C GLY A 464 -0.19 -30.41 0.69
N ALA A 465 -1.24 -30.76 -0.06
CA ALA A 465 -1.49 -32.12 -0.54
C ALA A 465 -0.79 -32.37 -1.87
N GLU A 466 -0.76 -31.40 -2.80
CA GLU A 466 -0.01 -31.53 -4.05
C GLU A 466 1.49 -31.37 -3.84
N ARG A 467 2.00 -30.77 -2.74
CA ARG A 467 3.44 -30.91 -2.41
C ARG A 467 3.86 -32.31 -1.98
N ARG A 468 2.92 -33.12 -1.46
CA ARG A 468 3.17 -34.54 -1.13
C ARG A 468 2.81 -35.47 -2.28
N GLN A 469 1.95 -35.05 -3.21
CA GLN A 469 1.61 -35.78 -4.43
C GLN A 469 2.39 -35.32 -5.68
N GLN A 470 3.13 -34.21 -5.68
CA GLN A 470 4.07 -33.83 -6.75
C GLN A 470 5.36 -34.64 -6.76
N ILE A 471 5.44 -35.69 -5.94
CA ILE A 471 6.44 -36.76 -6.07
C ILE A 471 5.84 -37.96 -6.82
N ASN A 472 4.52 -38.02 -7.05
CA ASN A 472 3.88 -39.08 -7.84
C ASN A 472 2.73 -38.53 -8.70
N VAL A 473 2.97 -38.49 -10.02
CA VAL A 473 2.02 -38.26 -11.13
C VAL A 473 1.90 -36.80 -11.60
N ILE A 474 2.87 -36.34 -12.41
CA ILE A 474 2.67 -35.25 -13.38
C ILE A 474 1.85 -35.83 -14.54
N SER A 475 0.64 -35.32 -14.75
CA SER A 475 -0.19 -35.66 -15.92
C SER A 475 0.32 -34.93 -17.18
N ASN A 476 0.26 -35.64 -18.30
CA ASN A 476 1.13 -35.48 -19.48
C ASN A 476 0.74 -34.38 -20.51
N ASN A 477 -0.13 -33.42 -20.20
CA ASN A 477 -0.77 -32.60 -21.24
C ASN A 477 -0.49 -31.08 -21.25
N SER A 478 0.47 -30.56 -20.47
CA SER A 478 0.83 -29.13 -20.53
C SER A 478 2.33 -28.83 -20.47
N ILE A 479 3.19 -29.79 -20.81
CA ILE A 479 4.64 -29.56 -20.86
C ILE A 479 4.99 -28.80 -22.16
N PRO A 480 5.65 -27.63 -22.10
CA PRO A 480 6.16 -26.94 -23.27
C PRO A 480 6.99 -27.87 -24.16
N ALA A 481 6.80 -27.78 -25.49
CA ALA A 481 7.37 -28.73 -26.45
C ALA A 481 8.90 -28.91 -26.32
N PHE A 482 9.63 -27.86 -25.94
CA PHE A 482 11.08 -27.93 -25.73
C PHE A 482 11.46 -28.80 -24.51
N ILE A 483 10.70 -28.72 -23.41
CA ILE A 483 10.92 -29.56 -22.21
C ILE A 483 10.67 -31.03 -22.54
N LYS A 484 9.69 -31.33 -23.40
CA LYS A 484 9.45 -32.70 -23.88
C LYS A 484 10.64 -33.25 -24.66
N ARG A 485 11.29 -32.43 -25.49
CA ARG A 485 12.51 -32.81 -26.22
C ARG A 485 13.67 -33.06 -25.26
N CYS A 486 13.95 -32.12 -24.35
CA CYS A 486 15.01 -32.30 -23.36
C CYS A 486 14.82 -33.55 -22.50
N ARG A 487 13.58 -33.84 -22.07
CA ARG A 487 13.27 -35.08 -21.33
C ARG A 487 13.53 -36.34 -22.15
N SER A 488 13.17 -36.33 -23.44
CA SER A 488 13.43 -37.48 -24.32
C SER A 488 14.93 -37.77 -24.41
N VAL A 489 15.75 -36.73 -24.59
CA VAL A 489 17.22 -36.85 -24.64
C VAL A 489 17.76 -37.30 -23.29
N PHE A 490 17.25 -36.74 -22.19
CA PHE A 490 17.66 -37.13 -20.85
C PHE A 490 17.42 -38.60 -20.57
N GLU A 491 16.23 -39.13 -20.87
CA GLU A 491 15.92 -40.55 -20.63
C GLU A 491 16.79 -41.49 -21.48
N GLU A 492 17.24 -41.05 -22.65
CA GLU A 492 18.18 -41.82 -23.49
C GLU A 492 19.58 -41.88 -22.87
N VAL A 493 20.10 -40.76 -22.37
CA VAL A 493 21.49 -40.68 -21.86
C VAL A 493 21.61 -41.03 -20.38
N ARG A 494 20.54 -40.88 -19.59
CA ARG A 494 20.53 -41.06 -18.13
C ARG A 494 21.10 -42.41 -17.68
N PRO A 495 20.74 -43.58 -18.25
CA PRO A 495 21.24 -44.86 -17.78
C PRO A 495 22.77 -44.99 -17.89
N GLN A 496 23.37 -44.33 -18.87
CA GLN A 496 24.82 -44.32 -19.06
C GLN A 496 25.50 -43.33 -18.12
N LEU A 497 24.94 -42.13 -17.96
CA LEU A 497 25.55 -41.06 -17.18
C LEU A 497 25.44 -41.28 -15.67
N ILE A 498 24.36 -41.90 -15.20
CA ILE A 498 24.10 -42.05 -13.76
C ILE A 498 25.13 -42.93 -13.06
N LYS A 499 25.78 -43.84 -13.80
CA LYS A 499 26.81 -44.75 -13.26
C LYS A 499 28.08 -44.01 -12.85
N ASP A 500 28.44 -42.98 -13.60
CA ASP A 500 29.72 -42.28 -13.45
C ASP A 500 29.56 -40.85 -12.90
N TYR A 501 28.33 -40.30 -12.94
CA TYR A 501 28.02 -38.90 -12.59
C TYR A 501 26.81 -38.78 -11.67
N ALA A 502 26.58 -39.75 -10.78
CA ALA A 502 25.53 -39.66 -9.76
C ALA A 502 25.71 -38.37 -8.92
N GLY A 503 24.61 -37.63 -8.72
CA GLY A 503 24.58 -36.36 -8.01
C GLY A 503 24.87 -35.13 -8.86
N TRP A 504 25.44 -35.29 -10.06
CA TRP A 504 25.76 -34.19 -10.98
C TRP A 504 24.52 -33.67 -11.72
N PHE A 505 24.63 -32.49 -12.29
CA PHE A 505 23.63 -31.87 -13.16
C PHE A 505 23.99 -32.04 -14.63
N VAL A 506 22.97 -32.32 -15.45
CA VAL A 506 23.05 -32.34 -16.90
C VAL A 506 22.18 -31.23 -17.48
N ALA A 507 22.78 -30.34 -18.26
CA ALA A 507 22.09 -29.29 -19.01
C ALA A 507 21.96 -29.71 -20.48
N ILE A 508 20.74 -29.75 -21.00
CA ILE A 508 20.41 -30.23 -22.35
C ILE A 508 19.84 -29.08 -23.17
N GLU A 509 20.41 -28.81 -24.33
CA GLU A 509 19.86 -27.86 -25.30
C GLU A 509 18.78 -28.56 -26.14
N SER A 510 17.61 -27.93 -26.24
CA SER A 510 16.38 -28.57 -26.70
C SER A 510 16.30 -28.91 -28.19
N ASP A 511 17.08 -28.25 -29.04
CA ASP A 511 17.00 -28.40 -30.49
C ASP A 511 18.11 -29.31 -31.05
N SER A 512 19.32 -29.22 -30.49
CA SER A 512 20.48 -30.05 -30.82
C SER A 512 20.52 -31.36 -30.06
N GLY A 513 19.94 -31.42 -28.85
CA GLY A 513 20.05 -32.57 -27.95
C GLY A 513 21.43 -32.74 -27.34
N GLU A 514 22.35 -31.79 -27.52
CA GLU A 514 23.64 -31.82 -26.83
C GLU A 514 23.47 -31.57 -25.34
N TYR A 515 24.30 -32.24 -24.53
CA TYR A 515 24.26 -32.16 -23.09
C TYR A 515 25.61 -31.82 -22.44
N PHE A 516 25.55 -31.14 -21.30
CA PHE A 516 26.71 -30.63 -20.57
C PHE A 516 26.60 -31.00 -19.10
N LEU A 517 27.69 -31.51 -18.51
CA LEU A 517 27.72 -32.01 -17.15
C LEU A 517 28.52 -31.10 -16.22
N ASP A 518 28.03 -30.93 -14.99
CA ASP A 518 28.77 -30.31 -13.89
C ASP A 518 28.17 -30.72 -12.53
N GLU A 519 28.96 -30.64 -11.45
CA GLU A 519 28.49 -30.83 -10.08
C GLU A 519 27.58 -29.68 -9.62
N ASP A 520 27.76 -28.49 -10.21
CA ASP A 520 26.94 -27.31 -9.93
C ASP A 520 25.94 -27.03 -11.07
N HIS A 521 24.66 -26.87 -10.69
CA HIS A 521 23.56 -26.59 -11.62
C HIS A 521 23.79 -25.35 -12.51
N LYS A 522 24.34 -24.26 -11.94
CA LYS A 522 24.57 -23.01 -12.69
C LYS A 522 25.72 -23.18 -13.66
N LEU A 523 26.77 -23.91 -13.29
CA LEU A 523 27.91 -24.17 -14.18
C LEU A 523 27.53 -25.10 -15.33
N ALA A 524 26.74 -26.15 -15.10
CA ALA A 524 26.23 -27.01 -16.17
C ALA A 524 25.43 -26.18 -17.20
N LYS A 525 24.55 -25.29 -16.71
CA LYS A 525 23.77 -24.39 -17.57
C LYS A 525 24.64 -23.37 -18.30
N GLN A 526 25.65 -22.80 -17.64
CA GLN A 526 26.57 -21.85 -18.26
C GLN A 526 27.40 -22.49 -19.38
N LYS A 527 27.85 -23.73 -19.23
CA LYS A 527 28.54 -24.47 -20.31
C LYS A 527 27.66 -24.63 -21.54
N ALA A 528 26.38 -24.93 -21.34
CA ALA A 528 25.41 -25.03 -22.42
C ALA A 528 25.18 -23.68 -23.10
N LEU A 529 24.96 -22.61 -22.33
CA LEU A 529 24.74 -21.26 -22.85
C LEU A 529 25.99 -20.64 -23.50
N ALA A 530 27.19 -21.07 -23.10
CA ALA A 530 28.42 -20.63 -23.76
C ALA A 530 28.52 -21.13 -25.21
N LYS A 531 27.96 -22.30 -25.50
CA LYS A 531 27.89 -22.86 -26.85
C LYS A 531 26.60 -22.48 -27.58
N TYR A 532 25.50 -22.30 -26.84
CA TYR A 532 24.17 -21.96 -27.34
C TYR A 532 23.58 -20.76 -26.59
N PRO A 533 24.03 -19.52 -26.87
CA PRO A 533 23.65 -18.33 -26.11
C PRO A 533 22.14 -18.06 -26.08
N ASP A 534 21.46 -18.36 -27.19
CA ASP A 534 20.02 -18.17 -27.37
C ASP A 534 19.24 -19.50 -27.26
N GLY A 535 19.91 -20.59 -26.85
CA GLY A 535 19.33 -21.93 -26.79
C GLY A 535 18.37 -22.11 -25.60
N MET A 536 17.33 -22.92 -25.79
CA MET A 536 16.46 -23.31 -24.67
C MET A 536 17.10 -24.47 -23.91
N ILE A 537 17.64 -24.19 -22.72
CA ILE A 537 18.37 -25.16 -21.90
C ILE A 537 17.51 -25.69 -20.76
N CYS A 538 17.43 -27.02 -20.64
CA CYS A 538 16.85 -27.69 -19.48
C CYS A 538 17.95 -28.34 -18.65
N THR A 539 18.00 -28.05 -17.35
CA THR A 539 18.98 -28.65 -16.43
C THR A 539 18.28 -29.64 -15.49
N LEU A 540 18.82 -30.86 -15.39
CA LEU A 540 18.27 -31.98 -14.62
C LEU A 540 19.38 -32.56 -13.73
N GLN A 541 19.04 -33.05 -12.54
CA GLN A 541 20.00 -33.74 -11.67
C GLN A 541 19.98 -35.24 -11.95
N LEU A 542 21.15 -35.87 -12.02
CA LEU A 542 21.32 -37.32 -12.11
C LEU A 542 21.20 -37.92 -10.70
N VAL A 543 20.09 -38.59 -10.43
CA VAL A 543 19.82 -39.22 -9.12
C VAL A 543 19.66 -40.73 -9.30
N GLU A 544 20.43 -41.53 -8.55
CA GLU A 544 20.34 -42.99 -8.51
C GLU A 544 19.00 -43.46 -7.92
N GLY A 545 18.32 -44.37 -8.63
CA GLY A 545 17.00 -44.89 -8.26
C GLY A 545 15.83 -44.03 -8.75
N VAL A 546 14.67 -44.66 -8.96
CA VAL A 546 13.36 -43.99 -9.07
C VAL A 546 12.58 -44.31 -7.81
#